data_AF-A0ABD5R2N9-F1
#
_entry.id   AF-A0ABD5R2N9-F1
#
_cell.length_a   1.000
_cell.length_b   1.000
_cell.length_c   1.000
_cell.angle_alpha   90.00
_cell.angle_beta   90.00
_cell.angle_gamma   90.00
#
_symmetry.space_group_name_H-M   'P 1'
#
loop_
_entity.id
_entity.type
_entity.pdbx_description
1 polymer ?
#
loop_
_entity_poly.entity_id
_entity_poly.type
_entity_poly.pdbx_seq_one_letter_code
_entity_poly.pdbx_strand_id
1 'polypeptide(L)' 'MSSSPSTFDRLADASRPVVTLFVLLFLAGVYLRASRVDPAFGVIVVVFLVMNGGLIALGGWAAGRKGD' A
#
# COMPACT_ATOMS: atom_id res chain seq x y z
N MET A 1 -20.61 -4.65 23.50
CA MET A 1 -19.71 -3.81 24.32
C MET A 1 -18.78 -3.08 23.36
N SER A 2 -18.89 -1.76 23.25
CA SER A 2 -18.01 -0.95 22.40
C SER A 2 -16.64 -0.85 23.06
N SER A 3 -15.68 -1.65 22.63
CA SER A 3 -14.27 -1.46 22.97
C SER A 3 -13.80 -0.16 22.34
N SER A 4 -13.68 0.90 23.14
CA SER A 4 -13.04 2.14 22.70
C SER A 4 -11.66 1.79 22.14
N PRO A 5 -11.33 2.17 20.89
CA PRO A 5 -10.02 1.90 20.31
C PRO A 5 -8.92 2.42 21.23
N SER A 6 -7.86 1.64 21.42
CA SER A 6 -6.75 2.07 22.28
C SER A 6 -6.05 3.29 21.66
N THR A 7 -5.40 4.11 22.48
CA THR A 7 -4.61 5.26 21.99
C THR A 7 -3.55 4.84 20.96
N PHE A 8 -3.03 3.62 21.09
CA PHE A 8 -2.10 3.02 20.13
C PHE A 8 -2.76 2.72 18.78
N ASP A 9 -3.98 2.18 18.76
CA ASP A 9 -4.71 1.91 17.51
C ASP A 9 -4.97 3.20 16.72
N ARG A 10 -5.34 4.27 17.43
CA ARG A 10 -5.56 5.59 16.82
C ARG A 10 -4.27 6.19 16.27
N LEU A 11 -3.14 6.01 16.96
CA LEU A 11 -1.84 6.46 16.48
C LEU A 11 -1.38 5.64 15.26
N ALA A 12 -1.61 4.33 15.26
CA ALA A 12 -1.32 3.47 14.11
C ALA A 12 -2.14 3.89 12.89
N ASP A 13 -3.41 4.22 13.08
CA ASP A 13 -4.28 4.65 11.98
C ASP A 13 -3.93 6.08 11.49
N ALA A 14 -3.53 6.98 12.39
CA ALA A 14 -3.06 8.32 12.03
C ALA A 14 -1.69 8.30 11.32
N SER A 15 -0.83 7.33 11.64
CA SER A 15 0.50 7.20 11.03
C SER A 15 0.49 6.48 9.68
N ARG A 16 -0.52 5.62 9.41
CA ARG A 16 -0.72 4.96 8.11
C ARG A 16 -0.52 5.88 6.90
N PRO A 17 -1.20 7.04 6.76
CA PRO A 17 -1.04 7.89 5.59
C PRO A 17 0.41 8.39 5.40
N VAL A 18 1.10 8.72 6.49
CA VAL A 18 2.50 9.15 6.45
C VAL A 18 3.42 8.00 6.02
N VAL A 19 3.23 6.81 6.60
CA VAL A 19 3.99 5.61 6.25
C VAL A 19 3.74 5.24 4.77
N THR A 20 2.50 5.26 4.33
CA THR A 20 2.14 5.01 2.92
C THR A 20 2.84 5.99 1.99
N LEU A 21 2.86 7.29 2.33
CA LEU A 21 3.55 8.31 1.54
C LEU A 21 5.07 8.02 1.44
N PHE A 22 5.71 7.72 2.57
CA PHE A 22 7.15 7.39 2.60
C PHE A 22 7.47 6.14 1.77
N VAL A 23 6.64 5.11 1.88
CA VAL A 23 6.79 3.87 1.09
C VAL A 23 6.65 4.17 -0.40
N LEU A 24 5.65 4.95 -0.81
CA LEU A 24 5.45 5.32 -2.22
C LEU A 24 6.64 6.13 -2.77
N LEU A 25 7.14 7.10 -2.01
CA LEU A 25 8.32 7.90 -2.41
C LEU A 25 9.57 7.03 -2.55
N PHE A 26 9.82 6.14 -1.58
CA PHE A 26 10.94 5.21 -1.64
C PHE A 26 10.84 4.31 -2.86
N LEU A 27 9.67 3.74 -3.12
CA LEU A 27 9.44 2.86 -4.25
C LEU A 27 9.60 3.58 -5.59
N ALA A 28 9.11 4.82 -5.70
CA ALA A 28 9.31 5.67 -6.88
C ALA A 28 10.81 5.97 -7.11
N GLY A 29 11.56 6.26 -6.05
CA GLY A 29 13.01 6.47 -6.14
C GLY A 29 13.75 5.22 -6.61
N VAL A 30 13.42 4.05 -6.06
CA VAL A 30 13.98 2.75 -6.49
C VAL A 30 13.62 2.46 -7.94
N TYR A 31 12.36 2.67 -8.33
CA TYR A 31 11.89 2.51 -9.71
C TYR A 31 12.69 3.38 -10.69
N LEU A 32 12.84 4.68 -10.40
CA LEU A 32 13.59 5.60 -11.26
C LEU A 32 15.05 5.20 -11.38
N ARG A 33 15.68 4.79 -10.27
CA ARG A 33 17.08 4.35 -10.27
C ARG A 33 17.26 3.06 -11.05
N ALA A 34 16.39 2.07 -10.86
CA ALA A 34 16.51 0.77 -11.51
C ALA A 34 16.14 0.85 -13.01
N SER A 35 15.14 1.65 -13.38
CA SER A 35 14.75 1.85 -14.78
C SER A 35 15.84 2.53 -15.62
N ARG A 36 16.76 3.27 -14.99
CA ARG A 36 17.96 3.81 -15.66
C ARG A 36 18.99 2.73 -16.00
N VAL A 37 18.99 1.62 -15.27
CA VAL A 37 19.93 0.50 -15.48
C VAL A 37 19.32 -0.52 -16.43
N ASP A 38 18.06 -0.87 -16.22
CA ASP A 38 17.30 -1.78 -17.07
C ASP A 38 15.83 -1.29 -17.18
N PRO A 39 15.39 -0.84 -18.36
CA PRO A 39 14.02 -0.37 -18.58
C PRO A 39 12.95 -1.45 -18.30
N ALA A 40 13.27 -2.74 -18.51
CA ALA A 40 12.34 -3.84 -18.29
C ALA A 40 12.03 -4.03 -16.81
N PHE A 41 12.99 -3.73 -15.93
CA PHE A 41 12.80 -3.82 -14.49
C PHE A 41 11.69 -2.89 -13.99
N GLY A 42 11.64 -1.66 -14.51
CA GLY A 42 10.57 -0.72 -14.18
C GLY A 42 9.19 -1.29 -14.51
N VAL A 43 9.04 -1.83 -15.72
CA VAL A 43 7.78 -2.43 -16.18
C VAL A 43 7.35 -3.59 -15.27
N ILE A 44 8.29 -4.47 -14.89
CA ILE A 44 8.02 -5.60 -13.99
C ILE A 44 7.51 -5.11 -12.62
N VAL A 45 8.15 -4.09 -12.04
CA VAL A 45 7.75 -3.52 -10.75
C VAL A 45 6.34 -2.92 -10.83
N VAL A 46 6.04 -2.15 -11.88
CA VAL A 46 4.71 -1.54 -12.06
C VAL A 46 3.63 -2.61 -12.22
N VAL A 47 3.87 -3.61 -13.07
CA VAL A 47 2.93 -4.73 -13.26
C VAL A 47 2.70 -5.48 -11.96
N PHE A 48 3.76 -5.78 -11.21
CA PHE A 48 3.66 -6.44 -9.92
C PHE A 48 2.84 -5.60 -8.93
N LEU A 49 3.08 -4.29 -8.87
CA LEU A 49 2.38 -3.39 -7.95
C LEU A 49 0.89 -3.27 -8.29
N VAL A 50 0.55 -3.15 -9.58
CA VAL A 50 -0.84 -3.09 -10.06
C VAL A 50 -1.56 -4.40 -9.73
N MET A 51 -0.93 -5.54 -10.00
CA MET A 51 -1.56 -6.85 -9.80
C MET A 51 -1.80 -7.13 -8.31
N ASN A 52 -0.79 -6.91 -7.47
CA ASN A 52 -0.91 -7.13 -6.03
C ASN A 52 -1.80 -6.06 -5.37
N GLY A 53 -1.65 -4.80 -5.74
CA GLY A 53 -2.49 -3.71 -5.25
C GLY A 53 -3.96 -3.91 -5.61
N GLY A 54 -4.24 -4.38 -6.83
CA GLY A 54 -5.58 -4.76 -7.28
C GLY A 54 -6.17 -5.89 -6.43
N LEU A 55 -5.39 -6.95 -6.17
CA LEU A 55 -5.81 -8.05 -5.29
C LEU A 55 -6.09 -7.59 -3.86
N ILE A 56 -5.26 -6.70 -3.30
CA ILE A 56 -5.48 -6.12 -1.97
C ILE A 56 -6.76 -5.27 -1.94
N ALA A 57 -7.00 -4.45 -2.96
CA ALA A 57 -8.21 -3.64 -3.07
C ALA A 57 -9.47 -4.50 -3.21
N LEU A 58 -9.42 -5.54 -4.05
CA LEU A 58 -10.50 -6.51 -4.19
C LEU A 58 -10.76 -7.28 -2.88
N GLY A 59 -9.70 -7.70 -2.18
CA GLY A 59 -9.80 -8.37 -0.89
C GLY A 59 -10.40 -7.46 0.19
N GLY A 60 -9.97 -6.19 0.25
CA GLY A 60 -10.52 -5.19 1.17
C GLY A 60 -11.99 -4.88 0.89
N TRP A 61 -12.36 -4.72 -0.38
CA TRP A 61 -13.75 -4.52 -0.78
C TRP A 61 -14.64 -5.74 -0.49
N ALA A 62 -14.14 -6.94 -0.74
CA ALA A 62 -14.85 -8.19 -0.42
C ALA A 62 -15.00 -8.40 1.10
N ALA A 63 -14.01 -8.00 1.90
CA ALA A 63 -14.08 -8.06 3.36
C ALA A 63 -15.05 -7.01 3.94
N GLY A 64 -15.09 -5.79 3.37
CA GLY A 64 -16.01 -4.73 3.78
C GLY A 64 -17.48 -5.07 3.52
N ARG A 65 -17.81 -5.67 2.37
CA ARG A 65 -19.18 -6.11 2.05
C ARG A 65 -19.75 -7.22 2.94
N LYS A 66 -18.94 -7.84 3.79
CA LYS A 66 -19.37 -8.92 4.70
C LYS A 66 -19.74 -8.41 6.09
N GLY A 67 -19.53 -7.11 6.35
CA GLY A 67 -19.86 -6.43 7.60
C GLY A 67 -21.16 -5.61 7.56
N ASP A 68 -21.82 -5.54 6.39
CA ASP A 68 -23.15 -4.95 6.19
C ASP A 68 -24.21 -6.07 6.10
#